data_AF-A0AAD9H2L9-F1
#
_entry.id   AF-A0AAD9H2L9-F1
#
_cell.length_a   1.000
_cell.length_b   1.000
_cell.length_c   1.000
_cell.angle_alpha   90.00
_cell.angle_beta   90.00
_cell.angle_gamma   90.00
#
_symmetry.space_group_name_H-M   'P 1'
#
loop_
_entity.id
_entity.type
_entity.pdbx_description
1 polymer ?
#
loop_
_entity_poly.entity_id
_entity_poly.type
_entity_poly.pdbx_seq_one_letter_code
_entity_poly.pdbx_strand_id
1 'polypeptide(L)'
;QLTHHQELADHRFTAAKEHLLISAISNTAPPEPKAAPARTITRSKSASQPASAPQPQQQQHLPDSLLDLLILLPPLLTATAEPLPADALAILLSNPPFTEFQSLLPQLGELVSATLHASAVALARIASPTTNPSFLHRNVPALQTTYQRLEADVREAKHALARERARAVGALAGVLGKHAEALTLLVRALEAKHGVVARSLEFRAAEAGLEAQRAEAEAAAAREGVRREVYSPEMAAALGNYAAHLRDARMRLEGAVATLRAELEGYGVAAGDDGGKERTMREMARKKRQLERELEDARRDVARLDKA
;
A
#
# COMPACT_ATOMS: atom_id res chain seq x y z
N GLN A 1 -59.49 12.45 -18.04
CA GLN A 1 -58.74 11.31 -17.50
C GLN A 1 -58.48 10.22 -18.53
N LEU A 2 -59.35 9.99 -19.52
CA LEU A 2 -59.12 9.03 -20.62
C LEU A 2 -58.01 9.45 -21.62
N THR A 3 -57.84 10.75 -21.89
CA THR A 3 -56.86 11.26 -22.88
C THR A 3 -55.40 11.08 -22.45
N HIS A 4 -55.07 11.32 -21.18
CA HIS A 4 -53.72 11.12 -20.66
C HIS A 4 -53.27 9.66 -20.65
N HIS A 5 -54.20 8.71 -20.52
CA HIS A 5 -53.87 7.29 -20.62
C HIS A 5 -53.54 6.88 -22.06
N GLN A 6 -54.19 7.48 -23.06
CA GLN A 6 -53.85 7.27 -24.47
C GLN A 6 -52.49 7.88 -24.81
N GLU A 7 -52.21 9.12 -24.38
CA GLU A 7 -50.91 9.76 -24.59
C GLU A 7 -49.76 8.93 -23.98
N LEU A 8 -49.94 8.42 -22.76
CA LEU A 8 -48.93 7.56 -22.12
C LEU A 8 -48.76 6.20 -22.82
N ALA A 9 -49.84 5.65 -23.40
CA ALA A 9 -49.76 4.42 -24.16
C ALA A 9 -48.99 4.63 -25.48
N ASP A 10 -49.24 5.74 -26.17
CA ASP A 10 -48.56 6.10 -27.41
C ASP A 10 -47.06 6.36 -27.17
N HIS A 11 -46.70 7.06 -26.09
CA HIS A 11 -45.31 7.27 -25.70
C HIS A 11 -44.58 5.97 -25.32
N ARG A 12 -45.28 5.02 -24.68
CA ARG A 12 -44.69 3.70 -24.38
C ARG A 12 -44.51 2.87 -25.64
N PHE A 13 -45.45 2.96 -26.58
CA PHE A 13 -45.38 2.26 -27.86
C PHE A 13 -44.22 2.78 -28.71
N THR A 14 -44.04 4.09 -28.82
CA THR A 14 -42.93 4.69 -29.57
C THR A 14 -41.57 4.36 -28.93
N ALA A 15 -41.45 4.48 -27.60
CA ALA A 15 -40.22 4.14 -26.89
C ALA A 15 -39.87 2.63 -27.01
N ALA A 16 -40.88 1.75 -26.97
CA ALA A 16 -40.67 0.32 -27.17
C ALA A 16 -40.22 -0.01 -28.61
N LYS A 17 -40.79 0.66 -29.61
CA LYS A 17 -40.38 0.53 -31.02
C LYS A 17 -38.93 0.98 -31.22
N GLU A 18 -38.54 2.11 -30.63
CA GLU A 18 -37.16 2.60 -30.67
C GLU A 18 -36.18 1.63 -30.00
N HIS A 19 -36.51 1.13 -28.82
CA HIS A 19 -35.67 0.19 -28.09
C HIS A 19 -35.49 -1.13 -28.85
N LEU A 20 -36.57 -1.65 -29.45
CA LEU A 20 -36.52 -2.85 -30.27
C LEU A 20 -35.70 -2.63 -31.55
N LEU A 21 -35.85 -1.50 -32.23
CA LEU A 21 -35.05 -1.13 -33.40
C LEU A 21 -33.55 -1.07 -33.06
N ILE A 22 -33.19 -0.43 -31.94
CA ILE A 22 -31.81 -0.37 -31.46
C ILE A 22 -31.27 -1.77 -31.18
N SER A 23 -32.06 -2.65 -30.55
CA SER A 23 -31.67 -4.03 -30.27
C SER A 23 -31.55 -4.91 -31.53
N ALA A 24 -32.38 -4.67 -32.54
CA ALA A 24 -32.35 -5.39 -33.80
C ALA A 24 -31.11 -4.98 -34.60
N ILE A 25 -30.78 -3.69 -34.65
CA ILE A 25 -29.58 -3.17 -35.32
C ILE A 25 -28.31 -3.68 -34.65
N SER A 26 -28.25 -3.71 -33.31
CA SER A 26 -27.06 -4.19 -32.58
C SER A 26 -26.80 -5.70 -32.75
N ASN A 27 -27.86 -6.51 -32.93
CA ASN A 27 -27.75 -7.96 -33.08
C ASN A 27 -27.64 -8.45 -34.54
N THR A 28 -28.04 -7.63 -35.53
CA THR A 28 -28.01 -8.01 -36.96
C THR A 28 -26.85 -7.40 -37.74
N ALA A 29 -26.16 -6.39 -37.19
CA ALA A 29 -24.97 -5.85 -37.83
C ALA A 29 -23.82 -6.87 -37.74
N PRO A 30 -23.30 -7.42 -38.87
CA PRO A 30 -22.03 -8.12 -38.83
C PRO A 30 -20.95 -7.12 -38.37
N PRO A 31 -19.94 -7.54 -37.58
CA PRO A 31 -18.86 -6.64 -37.19
C PRO A 31 -18.23 -6.09 -38.47
N GLU A 32 -18.31 -4.77 -38.64
CA GLU A 32 -17.65 -4.09 -39.75
C GLU A 32 -16.18 -4.51 -39.77
N PRO A 33 -15.62 -4.89 -40.94
CA PRO A 33 -14.21 -5.20 -41.03
C PRO A 33 -13.45 -3.92 -40.68
N LYS A 34 -12.86 -3.92 -39.48
CA LYS A 34 -11.96 -2.87 -39.00
C LYS A 34 -10.95 -2.60 -40.10
N ALA A 35 -11.06 -1.43 -40.73
CA ALA A 35 -10.18 -1.03 -41.82
C ALA A 35 -8.73 -1.15 -41.33
N ALA A 36 -7.98 -2.05 -41.97
CA ALA A 36 -6.55 -2.17 -41.73
C ALA A 36 -5.88 -0.81 -42.08
N PRO A 37 -4.87 -0.37 -41.32
CA PRO A 37 -4.24 0.92 -41.56
C PRO A 37 -3.63 0.97 -42.97
N ALA A 38 -3.93 2.05 -43.67
CA ALA A 38 -3.46 2.32 -45.03
C ALA A 38 -1.92 2.22 -45.11
N ARG A 39 -1.42 1.24 -45.86
CA ARG A 39 -0.03 1.21 -46.31
C ARG A 39 0.08 2.00 -47.61
N THR A 40 0.78 3.11 -47.52
CA THR A 40 1.21 3.95 -48.64
C THR A 40 2.12 3.18 -49.58
N ILE A 41 1.66 2.83 -50.78
CA ILE A 41 2.55 2.51 -51.91
C ILE A 41 2.00 3.13 -53.19
N THR A 42 2.92 3.79 -53.90
CA THR A 42 2.73 4.68 -55.03
C THR A 42 2.45 3.97 -56.37
N ARG A 43 1.49 4.55 -57.12
CA ARG A 43 1.53 4.88 -58.56
C ARG A 43 1.81 3.76 -59.58
N SER A 44 0.80 3.46 -60.41
CA SER A 44 0.95 3.42 -61.87
C SER A 44 -0.40 3.68 -62.58
N LYS A 45 -0.32 4.41 -63.70
CA LYS A 45 -1.43 4.88 -64.54
C LYS A 45 -1.66 3.90 -65.71
N SER A 46 -2.91 3.54 -65.99
CA SER A 46 -3.46 3.20 -67.33
C SER A 46 -5.00 3.11 -67.16
N ALA A 47 -5.76 4.11 -67.62
CA ALA A 47 -6.40 4.18 -68.94
C ALA A 47 -7.65 3.28 -69.09
N SER A 48 -8.81 3.96 -68.97
CA SER A 48 -10.08 3.74 -69.68
C SER A 48 -10.79 2.37 -69.62
N GLN A 49 -11.80 2.30 -68.76
CA GLN A 49 -13.15 1.80 -69.08
C GLN A 49 -14.15 2.41 -68.08
N PRO A 50 -15.33 2.92 -68.50
CA PRO A 50 -16.35 3.37 -67.58
C PRO A 50 -17.05 2.12 -67.04
N ALA A 51 -16.50 1.54 -65.98
CA ALA A 51 -17.24 0.58 -65.17
C ALA A 51 -18.31 1.39 -64.43
N SER A 52 -19.55 1.21 -64.88
CA SER A 52 -20.76 1.62 -64.19
C SER A 52 -20.56 1.42 -62.69
N ALA A 53 -20.64 2.53 -61.95
CA ALA A 53 -20.85 2.45 -60.51
C ALA A 53 -21.96 1.41 -60.27
N PRO A 54 -21.82 0.48 -59.30
CA PRO A 54 -22.99 -0.20 -58.80
C PRO A 54 -23.92 0.93 -58.40
N GLN A 55 -25.03 1.05 -59.13
CA GLN A 55 -26.16 1.86 -58.70
C GLN A 55 -26.32 1.57 -57.20
N PRO A 56 -26.57 2.57 -56.34
CA PRO A 56 -27.14 2.26 -55.04
C PRO A 56 -28.33 1.36 -55.37
N GLN A 57 -28.22 0.07 -55.01
CA GLN A 57 -29.34 -0.84 -55.11
C GLN A 57 -30.48 -0.07 -54.51
N GLN A 58 -31.52 0.09 -55.34
CA GLN A 58 -32.78 0.69 -54.95
C GLN A 58 -32.97 0.39 -53.48
N GLN A 59 -33.08 1.43 -52.66
CA GLN A 59 -33.77 1.30 -51.40
C GLN A 59 -35.12 0.72 -51.80
N GLN A 60 -35.22 -0.61 -51.80
CA GLN A 60 -36.48 -1.30 -51.84
C GLN A 60 -37.16 -0.71 -50.62
N HIS A 61 -38.13 0.17 -50.86
CA HIS A 61 -39.04 0.61 -49.83
C HIS A 61 -39.64 -0.68 -49.30
N LEU A 62 -39.02 -1.20 -48.24
CA LEU A 62 -39.51 -2.36 -47.51
C LEU A 62 -40.91 -1.94 -47.08
N PRO A 63 -41.96 -2.69 -47.46
CA PRO A 63 -43.30 -2.44 -46.98
C PRO A 63 -43.27 -2.25 -45.47
N ASP A 64 -43.94 -1.21 -44.95
CA ASP A 64 -43.92 -0.89 -43.51
C ASP A 64 -44.33 -2.11 -42.66
N SER A 65 -45.20 -2.98 -43.19
CA SER A 65 -45.63 -4.25 -42.59
C SER A 65 -44.53 -5.30 -42.46
N LEU A 66 -43.53 -5.32 -43.35
CA LEU A 66 -42.36 -6.20 -43.24
C LEU A 66 -41.36 -5.72 -42.19
N LEU A 67 -41.22 -4.41 -42.05
CA LEU A 67 -40.34 -3.79 -41.06
C LEU A 67 -40.88 -4.02 -39.65
N ASP A 68 -42.19 -3.82 -39.44
CA ASP A 68 -42.84 -4.12 -38.16
C ASP A 68 -42.78 -5.63 -37.85
N LEU A 69 -42.87 -6.51 -38.84
CA LEU A 69 -42.66 -7.96 -38.65
C LEU A 69 -41.21 -8.30 -38.25
N LEU A 70 -40.20 -7.74 -38.94
CA LEU A 70 -38.78 -7.96 -38.64
C LEU A 70 -38.37 -7.50 -37.23
N ILE A 71 -39.09 -6.54 -36.68
CA ILE A 71 -38.88 -6.02 -35.31
C ILE A 71 -39.53 -6.94 -34.26
N LEU A 72 -40.70 -7.51 -34.58
CA LEU A 72 -41.49 -8.34 -33.65
C LEU A 72 -41.11 -9.84 -33.68
N LEU A 73 -40.48 -10.33 -34.75
CA LEU A 73 -40.11 -11.75 -34.93
C LEU A 73 -38.93 -12.22 -34.03
N PRO A 74 -37.82 -11.47 -33.88
CA PRO A 74 -36.66 -11.90 -33.09
C PRO A 74 -36.97 -12.27 -31.62
N PRO A 75 -37.77 -11.51 -30.84
CA PRO A 75 -38.10 -11.87 -29.46
C PRO A 75 -39.02 -13.10 -29.36
N LEU A 76 -39.74 -13.47 -30.44
CA LEU A 76 -40.57 -14.69 -30.49
C LEU A 76 -39.77 -15.94 -30.87
N LEU A 77 -38.66 -15.78 -31.62
CA LEU A 77 -37.80 -16.89 -32.06
C LEU A 77 -36.64 -17.18 -31.10
N THR A 78 -36.24 -16.21 -30.28
CA THR A 78 -35.18 -16.41 -29.27
C THR A 78 -35.78 -17.05 -28.02
N ALA A 79 -35.50 -18.35 -27.81
CA ALA A 79 -36.02 -19.19 -26.72
C ALA A 79 -35.57 -18.79 -25.29
N THR A 80 -35.12 -17.55 -25.10
CA THR A 80 -34.63 -17.01 -23.82
C THR A 80 -35.70 -16.24 -23.04
N ALA A 81 -36.87 -15.99 -23.61
CA ALA A 81 -37.99 -15.33 -22.94
C ALA A 81 -39.03 -16.36 -22.44
N GLU A 82 -39.62 -16.08 -21.28
CA GLU A 82 -40.74 -16.80 -20.69
C GLU A 82 -41.87 -16.99 -21.74
N PRO A 83 -42.40 -18.21 -21.95
CA PRO A 83 -43.39 -18.46 -22.98
C PRO A 83 -44.67 -17.65 -22.69
N LEU A 84 -45.07 -16.82 -23.65
CA LEU A 84 -46.26 -15.98 -23.56
C LEU A 84 -47.53 -16.84 -23.33
N PRO A 85 -48.49 -16.38 -22.50
CA PRO A 85 -49.74 -17.10 -22.26
C PRO A 85 -50.53 -17.28 -23.56
N ALA A 86 -51.17 -18.45 -23.72
CA ALA A 86 -51.80 -18.89 -24.97
C ALA A 86 -52.84 -17.91 -25.52
N ASP A 87 -53.58 -17.22 -24.64
CA ASP A 87 -54.59 -16.24 -25.02
C ASP A 87 -53.95 -14.98 -25.65
N ALA A 88 -52.80 -14.55 -25.13
CA ALA A 88 -52.06 -13.42 -25.68
C ALA A 88 -51.42 -13.77 -27.03
N LEU A 89 -50.94 -15.00 -27.21
CA LEU A 89 -50.45 -15.50 -28.49
C LEU A 89 -51.56 -15.58 -29.54
N ALA A 90 -52.76 -16.05 -29.17
CA ALA A 90 -53.90 -16.10 -30.08
C ALA A 90 -54.29 -14.70 -30.58
N ILE A 91 -54.28 -13.71 -29.69
CA ILE A 91 -54.57 -12.31 -30.03
C ILE A 91 -53.47 -11.70 -30.91
N LEU A 92 -52.20 -12.03 -30.64
CA LEU A 92 -51.05 -11.50 -31.39
C LEU A 92 -50.99 -12.09 -32.81
N LEU A 93 -51.35 -13.37 -32.97
CA LEU A 93 -51.43 -14.06 -34.27
C LEU A 93 -52.69 -13.69 -35.07
N SER A 94 -53.76 -13.18 -34.42
CA SER A 94 -55.00 -12.76 -35.09
C SER A 94 -54.96 -11.32 -35.62
N ASN A 95 -53.89 -10.57 -35.36
CA ASN A 95 -53.75 -9.16 -35.78
C ASN A 95 -52.60 -8.99 -36.81
N PRO A 96 -52.70 -8.02 -37.74
CA PRO A 96 -51.58 -7.67 -38.61
C PRO A 96 -50.39 -7.20 -37.76
N PRO A 97 -49.13 -7.55 -38.11
CA PRO A 97 -48.66 -8.11 -39.38
C PRO A 97 -48.65 -9.65 -39.49
N PHE A 98 -49.10 -10.41 -38.47
CA PHE A 98 -48.99 -11.87 -38.46
C PHE A 98 -50.06 -12.59 -39.29
N THR A 99 -51.23 -11.98 -39.48
CA THR A 99 -52.27 -12.46 -40.41
C THR A 99 -51.82 -12.44 -41.87
N GLU A 100 -50.96 -11.47 -42.23
CA GLU A 100 -50.35 -11.31 -43.56
C GLU A 100 -49.00 -12.02 -43.68
N PHE A 101 -48.57 -12.77 -42.66
CA PHE A 101 -47.28 -13.44 -42.62
C PHE A 101 -47.09 -14.39 -43.81
N GLN A 102 -48.11 -15.16 -44.16
CA GLN A 102 -48.04 -16.12 -45.27
C GLN A 102 -47.81 -15.41 -46.63
N SER A 103 -48.35 -14.21 -46.81
CA SER A 103 -48.12 -13.39 -48.01
C SER A 103 -46.76 -12.69 -48.01
N LEU A 104 -46.21 -12.38 -46.83
CA LEU A 104 -44.91 -11.71 -46.66
C LEU A 104 -43.72 -12.69 -46.59
N LEU A 105 -43.99 -13.98 -46.36
CA LEU A 105 -43.00 -15.07 -46.29
C LEU A 105 -42.05 -15.14 -47.51
N PRO A 106 -42.51 -15.08 -48.78
CA PRO A 106 -41.59 -15.12 -49.92
C PRO A 106 -40.61 -13.94 -49.93
N GLN A 107 -41.06 -12.74 -49.55
CA GLN A 107 -40.21 -11.55 -49.48
C GLN A 107 -39.22 -11.63 -48.32
N LEU A 108 -39.66 -12.14 -47.16
CA LEU A 108 -38.80 -12.38 -46.00
C LEU A 108 -37.76 -13.47 -46.30
N GLY A 109 -38.15 -14.52 -47.02
CA GLY A 109 -37.26 -15.59 -47.46
C GLY A 109 -36.17 -15.08 -48.40
N GLU A 110 -36.50 -14.18 -49.32
CA GLU A 110 -35.52 -13.53 -50.20
C GLU A 110 -34.52 -12.66 -49.41
N LEU A 111 -35.01 -11.85 -48.46
CA LEU A 111 -34.16 -11.01 -47.60
C LEU A 111 -33.24 -11.84 -46.69
N VAL A 112 -33.79 -12.87 -46.04
CA VAL A 112 -33.01 -13.76 -45.17
C VAL A 112 -31.98 -14.54 -45.99
N SER A 113 -32.36 -15.05 -47.16
CA SER A 113 -31.42 -15.72 -48.06
C SER A 113 -30.30 -14.78 -48.53
N ALA A 114 -30.63 -13.55 -48.92
CA ALA A 114 -29.64 -12.55 -49.37
C ALA A 114 -28.68 -12.16 -48.24
N THR A 115 -29.19 -11.94 -47.03
CA THR A 115 -28.37 -11.59 -45.85
C THR A 115 -27.50 -12.74 -45.35
N LEU A 116 -28.04 -13.97 -45.32
CA LEU A 116 -27.26 -15.17 -45.01
C LEU A 116 -26.20 -15.45 -46.07
N HIS A 117 -26.50 -15.23 -47.35
CA HIS A 117 -25.53 -15.39 -48.42
C HIS A 117 -24.43 -14.32 -48.34
N ALA A 118 -24.78 -13.05 -48.11
CA ALA A 118 -23.82 -11.96 -47.96
C ALA A 118 -22.89 -12.18 -46.75
N SER A 119 -23.44 -12.59 -45.61
CA SER A 119 -22.65 -12.91 -44.42
C SER A 119 -21.76 -14.14 -44.62
N ALA A 120 -22.25 -15.19 -45.26
CA ALA A 120 -21.43 -16.36 -45.61
C ALA A 120 -20.27 -16.01 -46.56
N VAL A 121 -20.50 -15.15 -47.56
CA VAL A 121 -19.44 -14.65 -48.47
C VAL A 121 -18.44 -13.76 -47.72
N ALA A 122 -18.90 -12.93 -46.79
CA ALA A 122 -18.03 -12.12 -45.94
C ALA A 122 -17.14 -13.00 -45.04
N LEU A 123 -17.71 -14.03 -44.41
CA LEU A 123 -16.95 -15.01 -43.61
C LEU A 123 -15.96 -15.81 -44.47
N ALA A 124 -16.36 -16.22 -45.67
CA ALA A 124 -15.46 -16.89 -46.62
C ALA A 124 -14.28 -15.99 -47.01
N ARG A 125 -14.50 -14.67 -47.15
CA ARG A 125 -13.44 -13.70 -47.44
C ARG A 125 -12.47 -13.51 -46.26
N ILE A 126 -12.97 -13.60 -45.02
CA ILE A 126 -12.14 -13.57 -43.81
C ILE A 126 -11.30 -14.85 -43.69
N ALA A 127 -11.92 -16.01 -43.90
CA ALA A 127 -11.26 -17.31 -43.82
C ALA A 127 -10.27 -17.54 -44.98
N SER A 128 -10.54 -16.97 -46.15
CA SER A 128 -9.69 -17.05 -47.35
C SER A 128 -9.66 -15.69 -48.05
N PRO A 129 -8.65 -14.85 -47.77
CA PRO A 129 -8.53 -13.54 -48.39
C PRO A 129 -8.17 -13.70 -49.87
N THR A 130 -9.19 -13.87 -50.71
CA THR A 130 -9.07 -13.95 -52.17
C THR A 130 -9.82 -12.78 -52.80
N THR A 131 -9.27 -12.21 -53.86
CA THR A 131 -9.88 -11.11 -54.62
C THR A 131 -10.89 -11.58 -55.65
N ASN A 132 -11.03 -12.89 -55.86
CA ASN A 132 -11.88 -13.46 -56.90
C ASN A 132 -13.20 -14.00 -56.31
N PRO A 133 -14.37 -13.47 -56.73
CA PRO A 133 -15.67 -13.84 -56.16
C PRO A 133 -16.03 -15.31 -56.41
N SER A 134 -15.59 -15.90 -57.53
CA SER A 134 -15.89 -17.30 -57.86
C SER A 134 -15.32 -18.30 -56.84
N PHE A 135 -14.17 -17.97 -56.24
CA PHE A 135 -13.55 -18.78 -55.20
C PHE A 135 -14.24 -18.64 -53.85
N LEU A 136 -14.81 -17.46 -53.56
CA LEU A 136 -15.56 -17.24 -52.32
C LEU A 136 -16.81 -18.11 -52.26
N HIS A 137 -17.60 -18.17 -53.34
CA HIS A 137 -18.81 -18.99 -53.39
C HIS A 137 -18.52 -20.48 -53.30
N ARG A 138 -17.40 -20.95 -53.86
CA ARG A 138 -16.97 -22.36 -53.74
C ARG A 138 -16.55 -22.73 -52.31
N ASN A 139 -16.10 -21.76 -51.53
CA ASN A 139 -15.63 -21.97 -50.15
C ASN A 139 -16.75 -21.88 -49.11
N VAL A 140 -17.92 -21.31 -49.45
CA VAL A 140 -19.07 -21.20 -48.53
C VAL A 140 -19.48 -22.55 -47.91
N PRO A 141 -19.63 -23.66 -48.68
CA PRO A 141 -19.97 -24.96 -48.09
C PRO A 141 -18.87 -25.53 -47.18
N ALA A 142 -17.61 -25.16 -47.40
CA ALA A 142 -16.48 -25.63 -46.60
C ALA A 142 -16.30 -24.86 -45.28
N LEU A 143 -16.97 -23.71 -45.10
CA LEU A 143 -16.82 -22.84 -43.92
C LEU A 143 -17.01 -23.59 -42.60
N GLN A 144 -18.05 -24.42 -42.51
CA GLN A 144 -18.33 -25.20 -41.30
C GLN A 144 -17.17 -26.12 -40.93
N THR A 145 -16.58 -26.80 -41.91
CA THR A 145 -15.44 -27.69 -41.68
C THR A 145 -14.19 -26.92 -41.26
N THR A 146 -13.95 -25.74 -41.87
CA THR A 146 -12.82 -24.88 -41.49
C THR A 146 -12.98 -24.31 -40.09
N TYR A 147 -14.21 -23.97 -39.69
CA TYR A 147 -14.52 -23.50 -38.35
C TYR A 147 -14.27 -24.58 -37.31
N GLN A 148 -14.82 -25.78 -37.52
CA GLN A 148 -14.62 -26.91 -36.59
C GLN A 148 -13.13 -27.26 -36.44
N ARG A 149 -12.38 -27.23 -37.56
CA ARG A 149 -10.93 -27.43 -37.54
C ARG A 149 -10.21 -26.35 -36.74
N LEU A 150 -10.51 -25.07 -36.99
CA LEU A 150 -9.90 -23.96 -36.26
C LEU A 150 -10.22 -24.03 -34.77
N GLU A 151 -11.45 -24.42 -34.42
CA GLU A 151 -11.87 -24.58 -33.04
C GLU A 151 -11.12 -25.74 -32.35
N ALA A 152 -10.92 -26.87 -33.05
CA ALA A 152 -10.10 -27.97 -32.57
C ALA A 152 -8.63 -27.56 -32.40
N ASP A 153 -8.03 -26.89 -33.38
CA ASP A 153 -6.64 -26.40 -33.35
C ASP A 153 -6.43 -25.42 -32.19
N VAL A 154 -7.38 -24.50 -31.96
CA VAL A 154 -7.33 -23.55 -30.83
C VAL A 154 -7.42 -24.27 -29.48
N ARG A 155 -8.31 -25.27 -29.37
CA ARG A 155 -8.40 -26.08 -28.14
C ARG A 155 -7.11 -26.85 -27.89
N GLU A 156 -6.56 -27.50 -28.91
CA GLU A 156 -5.31 -28.25 -28.82
C GLU A 156 -4.13 -27.34 -28.44
N ALA A 157 -4.01 -26.17 -29.09
CA ALA A 157 -2.97 -25.19 -28.78
C ALA A 157 -3.07 -24.69 -27.33
N LYS A 158 -4.30 -24.46 -26.82
CA LYS A 158 -4.52 -24.09 -25.41
C LYS A 158 -4.07 -25.21 -24.46
N HIS A 159 -4.40 -26.47 -24.77
CA HIS A 159 -3.96 -27.61 -23.96
C HIS A 159 -2.45 -27.83 -24.03
N ALA A 160 -1.82 -27.65 -25.19
CA ALA A 160 -0.37 -27.71 -25.35
C ALA A 160 0.33 -26.61 -24.52
N LEU A 161 -0.14 -25.37 -24.61
CA LEU A 161 0.41 -24.26 -23.83
C LEU A 161 0.28 -24.50 -22.32
N ALA A 162 -0.86 -25.01 -21.86
CA ALA A 162 -1.06 -25.34 -20.44
C ALA A 162 -0.09 -26.43 -19.96
N ARG A 163 0.15 -27.46 -20.77
CA ARG A 163 1.12 -28.53 -20.48
C ARG A 163 2.54 -27.99 -20.38
N GLU A 164 2.96 -27.16 -21.33
CA GLU A 164 4.30 -26.56 -21.31
C GLU A 164 4.49 -25.61 -20.12
N ARG A 165 3.47 -24.82 -19.77
CA ARG A 165 3.51 -24.00 -18.56
C ARG A 165 3.66 -24.83 -17.30
N ALA A 166 2.91 -25.92 -17.17
CA ALA A 166 3.03 -26.83 -16.03
C ALA A 166 4.43 -27.46 -15.94
N ARG A 167 5.00 -27.89 -17.09
CA ARG A 167 6.37 -28.43 -17.16
C ARG A 167 7.42 -27.38 -16.75
N ALA A 168 7.31 -26.16 -17.26
CA ALA A 168 8.22 -25.07 -16.94
C ALA A 168 8.18 -24.70 -15.44
N VAL A 169 6.98 -24.63 -14.84
CA VAL A 169 6.82 -24.40 -13.40
C VAL A 169 7.43 -25.52 -12.58
N GLY A 170 7.21 -26.79 -12.98
CA GLY A 170 7.85 -27.95 -12.32
C GLY A 170 9.38 -27.90 -12.39
N ALA A 171 9.95 -27.54 -13.54
CA ALA A 171 11.39 -27.38 -13.69
C ALA A 171 11.95 -26.23 -12.83
N LEU A 172 11.27 -25.08 -12.80
CA LEU A 172 11.65 -23.94 -11.96
C LEU A 172 11.59 -24.29 -10.48
N ALA A 173 10.53 -24.97 -10.03
CA ALA A 173 10.42 -25.45 -8.65
C ALA A 173 11.57 -26.41 -8.29
N GLY A 174 11.95 -27.30 -9.20
CA GLY A 174 13.10 -28.19 -9.01
C GLY A 174 14.44 -27.44 -8.89
N VAL A 175 14.65 -26.40 -9.70
CA VAL A 175 15.85 -25.55 -9.61
C VAL A 175 15.88 -24.77 -8.29
N LEU A 176 14.75 -24.17 -7.89
CA LEU A 176 14.63 -23.48 -6.60
C LEU A 176 14.87 -24.42 -5.42
N GLY A 177 14.37 -25.66 -5.48
CA GLY A 177 14.64 -26.69 -4.47
C GLY A 177 16.14 -26.99 -4.32
N LYS A 178 16.85 -27.20 -5.44
CA LYS A 178 18.31 -27.40 -5.43
C LYS A 178 19.08 -26.20 -4.88
N HIS A 179 18.64 -24.98 -5.18
CA HIS A 179 19.26 -23.77 -4.61
C HIS A 179 19.02 -23.66 -3.10
N ALA A 180 17.81 -23.98 -2.62
CA ALA A 180 17.52 -24.01 -1.20
C ALA A 180 18.41 -25.05 -0.48
N GLU A 181 18.54 -26.25 -1.04
CA GLU A 181 19.46 -27.27 -0.51
C GLU A 181 20.91 -26.78 -0.46
N ALA A 182 21.41 -26.19 -1.55
CA ALA A 182 22.76 -25.64 -1.60
C ALA A 182 22.99 -24.53 -0.56
N LEU A 183 22.01 -23.64 -0.36
CA LEU A 183 22.07 -22.60 0.66
C LEU A 183 22.06 -23.19 2.07
N THR A 184 21.22 -24.20 2.35
CA THR A 184 21.20 -24.86 3.66
C THR A 184 22.54 -25.54 3.97
N LEU A 185 23.18 -26.17 2.98
CA LEU A 185 24.51 -26.75 3.13
C LEU A 185 25.57 -25.68 3.38
N LEU A 186 25.49 -24.55 2.68
CA LEU A 186 26.41 -23.42 2.88
C LEU A 186 26.25 -22.83 4.28
N VAL A 187 25.02 -22.60 4.74
CA VAL A 187 24.74 -22.12 6.10
C VAL A 187 25.30 -23.10 7.14
N ARG A 188 25.03 -24.40 7.00
CA ARG A 188 25.59 -25.42 7.90
C ARG A 188 27.11 -25.45 7.88
N ALA A 189 27.75 -25.28 6.72
CA ALA A 189 29.21 -25.21 6.62
C ALA A 189 29.76 -23.94 7.28
N LEU A 190 29.07 -22.81 7.15
CA LEU A 190 29.43 -21.57 7.85
C LEU A 190 29.24 -21.69 9.36
N GLU A 191 28.16 -22.31 9.82
CA GLU A 191 27.92 -22.60 11.24
C GLU A 191 28.95 -23.58 11.79
N ALA A 192 29.34 -24.61 11.03
CA ALA A 192 30.38 -25.55 11.45
C ALA A 192 31.75 -24.86 11.59
N LYS A 193 32.10 -23.96 10.67
CA LYS A 193 33.38 -23.23 10.70
C LYS A 193 33.42 -22.13 11.74
N HIS A 194 32.37 -21.32 11.82
CA HIS A 194 32.37 -20.09 12.62
C HIS A 194 31.57 -20.22 13.92
N GLY A 195 30.69 -21.21 14.06
CA GLY A 195 29.83 -21.36 15.24
C GLY A 195 30.60 -21.74 16.51
N VAL A 196 31.73 -22.44 16.39
CA VAL A 196 32.63 -22.69 17.54
C VAL A 196 33.40 -21.43 17.90
N VAL A 197 33.88 -20.68 16.89
CA VAL A 197 34.60 -19.42 17.10
C VAL A 197 33.69 -18.38 17.77
N ALA A 198 32.47 -18.19 17.27
CA ALA A 198 31.47 -17.28 17.86
C ALA A 198 31.18 -17.63 19.33
N ARG A 199 30.85 -18.90 19.61
CA ARG A 199 30.61 -19.38 20.99
C ARG A 199 31.84 -19.22 21.89
N SER A 200 33.05 -19.43 21.36
CA SER A 200 34.29 -19.25 22.13
C SER A 200 34.57 -17.78 22.46
N LEU A 201 34.24 -16.85 21.55
CA LEU A 201 34.38 -15.41 21.76
C LEU A 201 33.34 -14.90 22.75
N GLU A 202 32.10 -15.37 22.66
CA GLU A 202 31.05 -15.09 23.65
C GLU A 202 31.46 -15.56 25.04
N PHE A 203 31.97 -16.79 25.17
CA PHE A 203 32.45 -17.32 26.45
C PHE A 203 33.61 -16.49 27.01
N ARG A 204 34.60 -16.14 26.18
CA ARG A 204 35.74 -15.29 26.61
C ARG A 204 35.31 -13.88 27.01
N ALA A 205 34.34 -13.30 26.31
CA ALA A 205 33.79 -12.00 26.69
C ALA A 205 33.05 -12.07 28.03
N ALA A 206 32.30 -13.15 28.28
CA ALA A 206 31.64 -13.38 29.55
C ALA A 206 32.64 -13.63 30.70
N GLU A 207 33.70 -14.39 30.45
CA GLU A 207 34.79 -14.65 31.41
C GLU A 207 35.51 -13.35 31.78
N ALA A 208 35.93 -12.55 30.78
CA ALA A 208 36.57 -11.26 31.01
C ALA A 208 35.66 -10.26 31.74
N GLY A 209 34.35 -10.27 31.44
CA GLY A 209 33.36 -9.46 32.16
C GLY A 209 33.24 -9.87 33.63
N LEU A 210 33.27 -11.17 33.92
CA LEU A 210 33.20 -11.70 35.28
C LEU A 210 34.49 -11.44 36.07
N GLU A 211 35.65 -11.52 35.42
CA GLU A 211 36.94 -11.11 36.00
C GLU A 211 36.96 -9.63 36.35
N ALA A 212 36.45 -8.76 35.46
CA ALA A 212 36.34 -7.33 35.71
C ALA A 212 35.44 -7.02 36.91
N GLN A 213 34.29 -7.71 37.03
CA GLN A 213 33.39 -7.57 38.18
C GLN A 213 34.03 -8.03 39.49
N ARG A 214 34.80 -9.13 39.46
CA ARG A 214 35.55 -9.61 40.62
C ARG A 214 36.62 -8.59 41.02
N ALA A 215 37.38 -8.09 40.07
CA ALA A 215 38.40 -7.07 40.32
C ALA A 215 37.79 -5.78 40.89
N GLU A 216 36.62 -5.36 40.39
CA GLU A 216 35.89 -4.22 40.94
C GLU A 216 35.46 -4.46 42.40
N ALA A 217 34.90 -5.64 42.69
CA ALA A 217 34.49 -6.02 44.04
C ALA A 217 35.69 -6.12 45.01
N GLU A 218 36.81 -6.69 44.55
CA GLU A 218 38.06 -6.78 45.31
C GLU A 218 38.65 -5.39 45.57
N ALA A 219 38.66 -4.50 44.56
CA ALA A 219 39.12 -3.13 44.72
C ALA A 219 38.21 -2.35 45.70
N ALA A 220 36.90 -2.56 45.65
CA ALA A 220 35.95 -1.95 46.58
C ALA A 220 36.18 -2.46 48.02
N ALA A 221 36.37 -3.77 48.20
CA ALA A 221 36.66 -4.38 49.50
C ALA A 221 38.02 -3.91 50.05
N ALA A 222 39.05 -3.86 49.21
CA ALA A 222 40.37 -3.34 49.58
C ALA A 222 40.31 -1.86 49.98
N ARG A 223 39.55 -1.04 49.23
CA ARG A 223 39.32 0.36 49.58
C ARG A 223 38.65 0.51 50.95
N GLU A 224 37.63 -0.29 51.22
CA GLU A 224 36.97 -0.29 52.53
C GLU A 224 37.89 -0.79 53.64
N GLY A 225 38.72 -1.80 53.36
CA GLY A 225 39.76 -2.30 54.28
C GLY A 225 40.75 -1.20 54.65
N VAL A 226 41.35 -0.54 53.66
CA VAL A 226 42.26 0.60 53.88
C VAL A 226 41.56 1.74 54.63
N ARG A 227 40.29 2.02 54.32
CA ARG A 227 39.51 3.04 55.04
C ARG A 227 39.39 2.70 56.53
N ARG A 228 39.13 1.44 56.87
CA ARG A 228 39.03 0.98 58.27
C ARG A 228 40.37 1.00 59.00
N GLU A 229 41.47 0.72 58.30
CA GLU A 229 42.82 0.81 58.88
C GLU A 229 43.23 2.26 59.16
N VAL A 230 42.99 3.18 58.21
CA VAL A 230 43.32 4.61 58.36
C VAL A 230 42.39 5.29 59.37
N TYR A 231 41.09 4.98 59.32
CA TYR A 231 40.09 5.47 60.26
C TYR A 231 39.70 4.36 61.23
N SER A 232 40.61 4.05 62.14
CA SER A 232 40.29 3.16 63.25
C SER A 232 39.07 3.70 64.02
N PRO A 233 38.26 2.84 64.66
CA PRO A 233 37.07 3.29 65.40
C PRO A 233 37.42 4.30 66.51
N GLU A 234 38.61 4.17 67.10
CA GLU A 234 39.14 5.11 68.08
C GLU A 234 39.45 6.47 67.44
N MET A 235 40.07 6.49 66.26
CA MET A 235 40.32 7.73 65.51
C MET A 235 39.02 8.40 65.06
N ALA A 236 38.03 7.63 64.62
CA ALA A 236 36.70 8.16 64.28
C ALA A 236 36.01 8.77 65.51
N ALA A 237 36.08 8.11 66.68
CA ALA A 237 35.57 8.65 67.93
C ALA A 237 36.33 9.92 68.36
N ALA A 238 37.66 9.93 68.23
CA ALA A 238 38.49 11.10 68.54
C ALA A 238 38.19 12.29 67.61
N LEU A 239 38.04 12.05 66.31
CA LEU A 239 37.63 13.07 65.34
C LEU A 239 36.21 13.59 65.61
N GLY A 240 35.29 12.71 66.02
CA GLY A 240 33.95 13.09 66.46
C GLY A 240 33.96 14.00 67.70
N ASN A 241 34.79 13.64 68.70
CA ASN A 241 34.98 14.45 69.90
C ASN A 241 35.64 15.79 69.58
N TYR A 242 36.65 15.80 68.69
CA TYR A 242 37.29 17.02 68.22
C TYR A 242 36.32 17.92 67.47
N ALA A 243 35.47 17.37 66.60
CA ALA A 243 34.41 18.11 65.92
C ALA A 243 33.41 18.72 66.92
N ALA A 244 33.01 17.97 67.96
CA ALA A 244 32.16 18.50 69.02
C ALA A 244 32.84 19.66 69.78
N HIS A 245 34.11 19.50 70.15
CA HIS A 245 34.88 20.56 70.80
C HIS A 245 35.06 21.80 69.92
N LEU A 246 35.27 21.63 68.60
CA LEU A 246 35.34 22.75 67.65
C LEU A 246 33.99 23.47 67.50
N ARG A 247 32.87 22.73 67.47
CA ARG A 247 31.53 23.34 67.45
C ARG A 247 31.27 24.14 68.73
N ASP A 248 31.63 23.60 69.89
CA ASP A 248 31.51 24.31 71.17
C ASP A 248 32.42 25.54 71.24
N ALA A 249 33.69 25.41 70.82
CA ALA A 249 34.64 26.52 70.76
C ALA A 249 34.14 27.61 69.81
N ARG A 250 33.62 27.25 68.65
CA ARG A 250 32.97 28.17 67.71
C ARG A 250 31.80 28.90 68.36
N MET A 251 30.90 28.20 69.06
CA MET A 251 29.78 28.84 69.77
C MET A 251 30.26 29.84 70.82
N ARG A 252 31.33 29.52 71.56
CA ARG A 252 31.94 30.43 72.53
C ARG A 252 32.59 31.65 71.86
N LEU A 253 33.29 31.46 70.75
CA LEU A 253 33.89 32.55 69.96
C LEU A 253 32.81 33.45 69.35
N GLU A 254 31.73 32.88 68.82
CA GLU A 254 30.56 33.62 68.33
C GLU A 254 29.95 34.47 69.46
N GLY A 255 29.81 33.91 70.66
CA GLY A 255 29.40 34.62 71.86
C GLY A 255 30.35 35.75 72.27
N ALA A 256 31.67 35.49 72.31
CA ALA A 256 32.68 36.49 72.69
C ALA A 256 32.80 37.63 71.67
N VAL A 257 32.67 37.33 70.37
CA VAL A 257 32.61 38.35 69.33
C VAL A 257 31.34 39.19 69.47
N ALA A 258 30.20 38.58 69.82
CA ALA A 258 28.95 39.30 70.07
C ALA A 258 29.04 40.21 71.31
N THR A 259 29.63 39.76 72.42
CA THR A 259 29.83 40.59 73.61
C THR A 259 30.81 41.74 73.35
N LEU A 260 31.94 41.49 72.67
CA LEU A 260 32.88 42.54 72.28
C LEU A 260 32.28 43.55 71.31
N ARG A 261 31.37 43.11 70.42
CA ARG A 261 30.58 44.00 69.56
C ARG A 261 29.68 44.91 70.39
N ALA A 262 28.91 44.34 71.32
CA ALA A 262 28.03 45.09 72.21
C ALA A 262 28.82 46.05 73.13
N GLU A 263 29.99 45.64 73.63
CA GLU A 263 30.88 46.50 74.41
C GLU A 263 31.44 47.66 73.56
N LEU A 264 31.95 47.39 72.36
CA LEU A 264 32.40 48.44 71.43
C LEU A 264 31.28 49.42 71.06
N GLU A 265 30.06 48.93 70.89
CA GLU A 265 28.87 49.76 70.64
C GLU A 265 28.51 50.61 71.88
N GLY A 266 28.57 50.04 73.09
CA GLY A 266 28.34 50.76 74.35
C GLY A 266 29.40 51.82 74.67
N TYR A 267 30.66 51.60 74.29
CA TYR A 267 31.73 52.60 74.40
C TYR A 267 31.65 53.71 73.34
N GLY A 268 30.97 53.47 72.21
CA GLY A 268 30.83 54.42 71.10
C GLY A 268 29.85 55.58 71.34
N VAL A 269 29.09 55.58 72.45
CA VAL A 269 28.00 56.55 72.69
C VAL A 269 28.36 57.69 73.66
N ALA A 270 29.55 57.70 74.28
CA ALA A 270 29.97 58.80 75.17
C ALA A 270 30.92 59.78 74.44
N ALA A 271 30.36 60.86 73.90
CA ALA A 271 31.12 62.00 73.37
C ALA A 271 31.79 62.77 74.53
N GLY A 272 33.06 62.46 74.82
CA GLY A 272 33.84 63.16 75.83
C GLY A 272 35.31 62.74 75.80
N ASP A 273 36.15 63.71 75.43
CA ASP A 273 37.60 63.66 75.20
C ASP A 273 38.39 63.00 76.34
N ASP A 274 38.85 61.76 76.14
CA ASP A 274 39.68 61.03 77.10
C ASP A 274 40.54 59.97 76.37
N GLY A 275 41.80 60.28 76.07
CA GLY A 275 42.71 59.48 75.24
C GLY A 275 43.00 58.05 75.74
N GLY A 276 42.65 57.73 76.99
CA GLY A 276 42.70 56.35 77.53
C GLY A 276 41.62 55.43 76.93
N LYS A 277 40.46 55.97 76.55
CA LYS A 277 39.32 55.22 75.97
C LYS A 277 39.57 54.83 74.52
N GLU A 278 40.26 55.67 73.76
CA GLU A 278 40.62 55.37 72.38
C GLU A 278 41.61 54.20 72.30
N ARG A 279 42.58 54.13 73.22
CA ARG A 279 43.55 53.04 73.28
C ARG A 279 42.88 51.71 73.62
N THR A 280 41.97 51.70 74.59
CA THR A 280 41.19 50.51 74.96
C THR A 280 40.24 50.08 73.83
N MET A 281 39.57 51.00 73.13
CA MET A 281 38.76 50.67 71.96
C MET A 281 39.58 50.08 70.80
N ARG A 282 40.77 50.61 70.52
CA ARG A 282 41.67 50.05 69.51
C ARG A 282 42.12 48.64 69.88
N GLU A 283 42.40 48.38 71.16
CA GLU A 283 42.75 47.06 71.66
C GLU A 283 41.56 46.08 71.57
N MET A 284 40.34 46.52 71.88
CA MET A 284 39.12 45.71 71.76
C MET A 284 38.75 45.41 70.30
N ALA A 285 38.91 46.38 69.40
CA ALA A 285 38.71 46.16 67.97
C ALA A 285 39.77 45.20 67.37
N ARG A 286 41.01 45.25 67.87
CA ARG A 286 42.05 44.28 67.51
C ARG A 286 41.70 42.87 67.99
N LYS A 287 41.27 42.73 69.25
CA LYS A 287 40.82 41.44 69.81
C LYS A 287 39.62 40.87 69.05
N LYS A 288 38.62 41.70 68.73
CA LYS A 288 37.46 41.29 67.91
C LYS A 288 37.89 40.76 66.54
N ARG A 289 38.75 41.48 65.81
CA ARG A 289 39.25 41.03 64.49
C ARG A 289 40.03 39.72 64.59
N GLN A 290 40.77 39.52 65.67
CA GLN A 290 41.48 38.27 65.92
C GLN A 290 40.49 37.12 66.15
N LEU A 291 39.48 37.31 67.01
CA LEU A 291 38.46 36.29 67.29
C LEU A 291 37.59 35.97 66.06
N GLU A 292 37.32 36.95 65.20
CA GLU A 292 36.63 36.73 63.92
C GLU A 292 37.43 35.82 62.97
N ARG A 293 38.76 35.95 62.94
CA ARG A 293 39.64 35.04 62.17
C ARG A 293 39.64 33.63 62.74
N GLU A 294 39.78 33.50 64.05
CA GLU A 294 39.76 32.20 64.75
C GLU A 294 38.41 31.48 64.54
N LEU A 295 37.32 32.23 64.47
CA LEU A 295 35.97 31.74 64.18
C LEU A 295 35.81 31.27 62.72
N GLU A 296 36.41 31.96 61.76
CA GLU A 296 36.44 31.50 60.36
C GLU A 296 37.24 30.22 60.18
N ASP A 297 38.37 30.08 60.89
CA ASP A 297 39.19 28.87 60.85
C ASP A 297 38.46 27.69 61.49
N ALA A 298 37.83 27.88 62.65
CA ALA A 298 36.99 26.86 63.28
C ALA A 298 35.81 26.44 62.38
N ARG A 299 35.20 27.37 61.63
CA ARG A 299 34.15 27.05 60.64
C ARG A 299 34.66 26.20 59.50
N ARG A 300 35.86 26.47 58.98
CA ARG A 300 36.49 25.68 57.90
C ARG A 300 36.82 24.28 58.37
N ASP A 301 37.33 24.13 59.58
CA ASP A 301 37.72 22.83 60.13
C ASP A 301 36.51 21.95 60.44
N VAL A 302 35.42 22.50 60.97
CA VAL A 302 34.14 21.76 61.10
C VAL A 302 33.61 21.31 59.73
N ALA A 303 33.64 22.19 58.71
CA ALA A 303 33.19 21.84 57.36
C ALA A 303 34.06 20.79 56.66
N ARG A 304 35.34 20.64 57.05
CA ARG A 304 36.23 19.57 56.59
C ARG A 304 35.89 18.26 57.27
N LEU A 305 35.61 18.29 58.58
CA LEU A 305 35.26 17.10 59.36
C LEU A 305 33.88 16.54 59.00
N ASP A 306 32.91 17.38 58.65
CA ASP A 306 31.57 16.92 58.24
C ASP A 306 31.56 16.23 56.85
N LYS A 307 32.67 16.30 56.08
CA LYS A 307 32.81 15.65 54.75
C LYS A 307 33.64 14.36 54.77
N ALA A 308 34.33 14.07 55.88
CA ALA A 308 35.21 12.90 56.05
C ALA A 308 34.44 11.69 56.59
#